data_AF-A0A392M8V0-F1
#
_entry.id   AF-A0A392M8V0-F1
#
_cell.length_a   1.000
_cell.length_b   1.000
_cell.length_c   1.000
_cell.angle_alpha   90.00
_cell.angle_beta   90.00
_cell.angle_gamma   90.00
#
_symmetry.space_group_name_H-M   'P 1'
#
loop_
_entity.id
_entity.type
_entity.pdbx_description
1 polymer ?
#
loop_
_entity_poly.entity_id
_entity_poly.type
_entity_poly.pdbx_seq_one_letter_code
_entity_poly.pdbx_strand_id
1 'polypeptide(L)'
;MYEYLDTKHGIKGSALAFKNLSFRILVRGGYMTLNTFVSALLPFLGDFMSLTGAISTFPLTFILANHMYLVANKNKLTSIQKLWHWINIWFFAIMSVAATIAALRLIALDSKTYHVFADL
;
A
#
# COMPACT_ATOMS: atom_id res chain seq x y z
N MET A 1 11.12 6.19 -7.60
CA MET A 1 12.07 6.45 -6.49
C MET A 1 13.52 6.16 -6.89
N TYR A 2 13.84 4.97 -7.42
CA TYR A 2 15.19 4.67 -7.93
C TYR A 2 15.64 5.59 -9.07
N GLU A 3 14.78 5.83 -10.06
CA GLU A 3 15.11 6.72 -11.20
C GLU A 3 15.39 8.17 -10.78
N TYR A 4 14.71 8.65 -9.73
CA TYR A 4 14.98 9.96 -9.15
C TYR A 4 16.36 10.00 -8.47
N LEU A 5 16.72 8.95 -7.72
CA LEU A 5 18.03 8.84 -7.07
C LEU A 5 19.18 8.69 -8.09
N ASP A 6 18.95 7.97 -9.18
CA ASP A 6 19.89 7.80 -10.30
C ASP A 6 20.16 9.13 -11.01
N THR A 7 19.09 9.90 -11.26
CA THR A 7 19.16 11.21 -11.91
C THR A 7 19.87 12.23 -11.01
N LYS A 8 19.59 12.21 -9.70
CA LYS A 8 20.19 13.13 -8.73
C LYS A 8 21.67 12.85 -8.47
N HIS A 9 22.10 11.57 -8.49
CA HIS A 9 23.50 11.18 -8.29
C HIS A 9 24.29 11.05 -9.60
N GLY A 10 23.70 11.44 -10.74
CA GLY A 10 24.39 11.51 -12.02
C GLY A 10 24.93 10.16 -12.50
N ILE A 11 24.24 9.07 -12.18
CA ILE A 11 24.65 7.72 -12.56
C ILE A 11 24.29 7.51 -14.03
N LYS A 12 25.25 7.78 -14.92
CA LYS A 12 25.17 7.45 -16.35
C LYS A 12 26.27 6.45 -16.69
N GLY A 13 25.91 5.28 -17.21
CA GLY A 13 26.85 4.22 -17.61
C GLY A 13 26.27 2.81 -17.52
N SER A 14 27.10 1.80 -17.79
CA SER A 14 26.72 0.37 -17.76
C SER A 14 26.09 -0.04 -16.42
N ALA A 15 24.98 -0.77 -16.47
CA ALA A 15 24.26 -1.26 -15.29
C ALA A 15 25.11 -2.19 -14.39
N LEU A 16 26.20 -2.77 -14.94
CA LEU A 16 27.12 -3.67 -14.25
C LEU A 16 28.39 -2.99 -13.73
N ALA A 17 28.56 -1.68 -13.94
CA ALA A 17 29.69 -0.96 -13.35
C ALA A 17 29.65 -1.12 -11.82
N PHE A 18 30.78 -1.50 -11.20
CA PHE A 18 30.85 -1.84 -9.77
C PHE A 18 30.24 -0.75 -8.87
N LYS A 19 30.44 0.53 -9.20
CA LYS A 19 29.85 1.68 -8.51
C LYS A 19 28.32 1.69 -8.58
N ASN A 20 27.76 1.40 -9.75
CA ASN A 20 26.31 1.39 -9.99
C ASN A 20 25.65 0.17 -9.35
N LEU A 21 26.32 -0.99 -9.44
CA LEU A 21 25.88 -2.23 -8.82
C LEU A 21 25.89 -2.11 -7.29
N SER A 22 26.97 -1.59 -6.71
CA SER A 22 27.07 -1.34 -5.27
C SER A 22 26.01 -0.35 -4.78
N PHE A 23 25.82 0.78 -5.48
CA PHE A 23 24.75 1.74 -5.15
C PHE A 23 23.37 1.10 -5.19
N ARG A 24 23.07 0.30 -6.23
CA ARG A 24 21.80 -0.39 -6.38
C ARG A 24 21.57 -1.43 -5.27
N ILE A 25 22.60 -2.19 -4.91
CA ILE A 25 22.54 -3.17 -3.80
C ILE A 25 22.37 -2.43 -2.47
N LEU A 26 23.03 -1.30 -2.26
CA LEU A 26 22.93 -0.55 -1.02
C LEU A 26 21.54 0.07 -0.85
N VAL A 27 20.98 0.68 -1.89
CA VAL A 27 19.62 1.27 -1.82
C VAL A 27 18.55 0.17 -1.70
N ARG A 28 18.65 -0.92 -2.49
CA ARG A 28 17.67 -2.03 -2.42
C ARG A 28 17.80 -2.85 -1.16
N GLY A 29 19.03 -3.22 -0.81
CA GLY A 29 19.37 -3.96 0.40
C GLY A 29 19.02 -3.15 1.63
N GLY A 30 19.43 -1.88 1.70
CA GLY A 30 19.09 -0.98 2.79
C GLY A 30 17.58 -0.83 2.99
N TYR A 31 16.82 -0.61 1.90
CA TYR A 31 15.36 -0.57 1.97
C TYR A 31 14.75 -1.87 2.49
N MET A 32 15.22 -3.02 1.98
CA MET A 32 14.74 -4.33 2.37
C MET A 32 15.06 -4.64 3.83
N THR A 33 16.31 -4.41 4.26
CA THR A 33 16.75 -4.62 5.64
C THR A 33 15.96 -3.76 6.62
N LEU A 34 15.74 -2.47 6.31
CA LEU A 34 14.93 -1.59 7.15
C LEU A 34 13.49 -2.11 7.27
N ASN A 35 12.88 -2.49 6.14
CA ASN A 35 11.52 -3.00 6.14
C ASN A 35 11.38 -4.32 6.92
N THR A 36 12.33 -5.25 6.74
CA THR A 36 12.39 -6.51 7.50
C THR A 36 12.63 -6.26 8.98
N PHE A 37 13.48 -5.30 9.33
CA PHE A 37 13.74 -4.94 10.73
C PHE A 37 12.49 -4.38 11.42
N VAL A 38 11.79 -3.44 10.77
CA VAL A 38 10.51 -2.91 11.27
C VAL A 38 9.47 -4.04 11.39
N SER A 39 9.41 -4.94 10.42
CA SER A 39 8.52 -6.11 10.47
C SER A 39 8.86 -7.11 11.56
N ALA A 40 10.14 -7.30 11.90
CA ALA A 40 10.56 -8.18 12.99
C ALA A 40 10.25 -7.57 14.36
N LEU A 41 10.29 -6.23 14.47
CA LEU A 41 9.96 -5.54 15.70
C LEU A 41 8.45 -5.51 15.98
N LEU A 42 7.61 -5.39 14.94
CA LEU A 42 6.16 -5.26 15.09
C LEU A 42 5.45 -6.61 14.84
N PRO A 43 5.06 -7.36 15.90
CA PRO A 43 4.42 -8.67 15.75
C PRO A 43 3.03 -8.59 15.11
N PHE A 44 2.41 -7.40 15.11
CA PHE A 44 1.11 -7.11 14.50
C PHE A 44 1.21 -6.35 13.16
N LEU A 45 2.32 -6.50 12.42
CA LEU A 45 2.46 -5.90 11.08
C LEU A 45 1.31 -6.32 10.13
N GLY A 46 0.74 -7.52 10.31
CA GLY A 46 -0.42 -7.98 9.55
C GLY A 46 -1.65 -7.06 9.68
N ASP A 47 -1.88 -6.48 10.85
CA ASP A 47 -3.00 -5.56 11.06
C ASP A 47 -2.74 -4.19 10.44
N PHE A 48 -1.49 -3.71 10.47
CA PHE A 48 -1.10 -2.51 9.73
C PHE A 48 -1.22 -2.69 8.22
N MET A 49 -0.89 -3.88 7.71
CA MET A 49 -1.07 -4.21 6.30
C MET A 49 -2.56 -4.21 5.94
N SER A 50 -3.41 -4.76 6.82
CA SER A 50 -4.87 -4.76 6.66
C SER A 50 -5.45 -3.34 6.71
N LEU A 51 -4.98 -2.50 7.64
CA LEU A 51 -5.35 -1.08 7.72
C LEU A 51 -4.95 -0.32 6.46
N THR A 52 -3.71 -0.50 6.02
CA THR A 52 -3.19 0.15 4.82
C THR A 52 -3.98 -0.30 3.59
N GLY A 53 -4.30 -1.58 3.47
CA GLY A 53 -5.14 -2.10 2.39
C GLY A 53 -6.56 -1.54 2.42
N ALA A 54 -7.15 -1.39 3.61
CA ALA A 54 -8.49 -0.83 3.78
C ALA A 54 -8.54 0.65 3.38
N ILE A 55 -7.53 1.45 3.71
CA ILE A 55 -7.49 2.90 3.42
C ILE A 55 -7.03 3.19 1.99
N SER A 56 -6.07 2.43 1.45
CA SER A 56 -5.45 2.71 0.16
C SER A 56 -5.96 1.79 -0.94
N THR A 57 -5.77 0.48 -0.79
CA THR A 57 -6.07 -0.50 -1.85
C THR A 57 -7.56 -0.51 -2.18
N PHE A 58 -8.46 -0.63 -1.20
CA PHE A 58 -9.90 -0.71 -1.49
C PHE A 58 -10.47 0.52 -2.20
N PRO A 59 -10.22 1.76 -1.73
CA PRO A 59 -10.67 2.94 -2.46
C PRO A 59 -10.02 3.05 -3.83
N LEU A 60 -8.73 2.73 -3.94
CA LEU A 60 -8.02 2.84 -5.21
C LEU A 60 -8.49 1.82 -6.25
N THR A 61 -8.70 0.56 -5.86
CA THR A 61 -9.05 -0.51 -6.81
C THR A 61 -10.54 -0.56 -7.12
N PHE A 62 -11.40 -0.35 -6.12
CA PHE A 62 -12.85 -0.53 -6.31
C PHE A 62 -13.57 0.80 -6.52
N ILE A 63 -13.24 1.85 -5.76
CA ILE A 63 -13.94 3.13 -5.91
C ILE A 63 -13.40 3.89 -7.13
N LEU A 64 -12.09 4.10 -7.18
CA LEU A 64 -11.46 4.90 -8.21
C LEU A 64 -11.54 4.23 -9.59
N ALA A 65 -11.28 2.92 -9.70
CA ALA A 65 -11.35 2.24 -11.00
C ALA A 65 -12.78 2.27 -11.58
N ASN A 66 -13.81 2.00 -10.77
CA ASN A 66 -15.20 2.09 -11.22
C ASN A 66 -15.57 3.54 -11.58
N HIS A 67 -15.11 4.53 -10.80
CA HIS A 67 -15.33 5.93 -11.13
C HIS A 67 -14.64 6.35 -12.43
N MET A 68 -13.39 5.95 -12.66
CA MET A 68 -12.67 6.20 -13.92
C MET A 68 -13.38 5.54 -15.10
N TYR A 69 -13.86 4.30 -14.95
CA TYR A 69 -14.61 3.60 -15.99
C TYR A 69 -15.91 4.32 -16.35
N LEU A 70 -16.64 4.81 -15.35
CA LEU A 70 -17.86 5.61 -15.55
C LEU A 70 -17.56 6.93 -16.26
N VAL A 71 -16.45 7.60 -15.93
CA VAL A 71 -16.02 8.85 -16.58
C VAL A 71 -15.58 8.61 -18.02
N ALA A 72 -14.83 7.55 -18.29
CA ALA A 72 -14.33 7.22 -19.62
C ALA A 72 -15.47 6.83 -20.60
N ASN A 73 -16.50 6.14 -20.11
CA ASN A 73 -17.57 5.58 -20.95
C ASN A 73 -18.93 6.29 -20.82
N LYS A 74 -18.96 7.56 -20.37
CA LYS A 74 -20.20 8.32 -20.06
C LYS A 74 -21.31 8.24 -21.12
N ASN A 75 -20.95 8.25 -22.41
CA ASN A 75 -21.90 8.33 -23.53
C ASN A 75 -22.34 6.98 -24.11
N LYS A 76 -21.70 5.86 -23.72
CA LYS A 76 -22.00 4.51 -24.26
C LYS A 76 -22.64 3.56 -23.25
N LEU A 77 -22.75 3.97 -21.98
CA LEU A 77 -23.25 3.13 -20.90
C LEU A 77 -24.75 3.29 -20.67
N THR A 78 -25.46 2.17 -20.67
CA THR A 78 -26.87 2.07 -20.31
C THR A 78 -27.09 2.44 -18.83
N SER A 79 -28.23 3.03 -18.48
CA SER A 79 -28.53 3.46 -17.10
C SER A 79 -28.42 2.33 -16.05
N ILE A 80 -28.70 1.09 -16.44
CA ILE A 80 -28.57 -0.11 -15.59
C ILE A 80 -27.10 -0.39 -15.24
N GLN A 81 -26.19 -0.27 -16.21
CA GLN A 81 -24.75 -0.47 -15.96
C GLN A 81 -24.19 0.64 -15.07
N LYS A 82 -24.63 1.89 -15.26
CA LYS A 82 -24.24 3.02 -14.39
C LYS A 82 -24.69 2.77 -12.95
N LEU A 83 -25.93 2.31 -12.74
CA LEU A 83 -26.45 1.99 -11.41
C LEU A 83 -25.65 0.85 -10.75
N TRP A 84 -25.30 -0.20 -11.49
CA TRP A 84 -24.49 -1.30 -10.99
C TRP A 84 -23.11 -0.86 -10.48
N HIS A 85 -22.41 -0.02 -11.25
CA HIS A 85 -21.10 0.51 -10.83
C HIS A 85 -21.24 1.44 -9.61
N TRP A 86 -22.29 2.26 -9.54
CA TRP A 86 -22.56 3.11 -8.38
C TRP A 86 -22.84 2.30 -7.10
N ILE A 87 -23.63 1.22 -7.19
CA ILE A 87 -23.88 0.32 -6.06
C ILE A 87 -22.58 -0.33 -5.60
N ASN A 88 -21.73 -0.80 -6.52
CA ASN A 88 -20.42 -1.37 -6.18
C ASN A 88 -19.54 -0.34 -5.45
N ILE A 89 -19.47 0.90 -5.95
CA ILE A 89 -18.71 1.97 -5.29
C ILE A 89 -19.16 2.16 -3.84
N TRP A 90 -20.47 2.29 -3.61
CA TRP A 90 -21.02 2.46 -2.26
C TRP A 90 -20.76 1.25 -1.35
N PHE A 91 -20.95 0.04 -1.87
CA PHE A 91 -20.73 -1.19 -1.12
C PHE A 91 -19.26 -1.34 -0.69
N PHE A 92 -18.32 -1.17 -1.62
CA PHE A 92 -16.89 -1.25 -1.31
C PHE A 92 -16.40 -0.09 -0.44
N ALA A 93 -17.03 1.08 -0.50
CA ALA A 93 -16.76 2.18 0.43
C ALA A 93 -17.14 1.81 1.87
N ILE A 94 -18.33 1.24 2.08
CA ILE A 94 -18.76 0.78 3.41
C ILE A 94 -17.84 -0.35 3.91
N MET A 95 -17.49 -1.31 3.04
CA MET A 95 -16.53 -2.37 3.40
C MET A 95 -15.15 -1.81 3.78
N SER A 96 -14.65 -0.79 3.06
CA SER A 96 -13.38 -0.14 3.35
C SER A 96 -13.38 0.53 4.73
N VAL A 97 -14.45 1.24 5.08
CA VAL A 97 -14.61 1.84 6.41
C VAL A 97 -14.69 0.77 7.50
N ALA A 98 -15.49 -0.27 7.29
CA ALA A 98 -15.61 -1.38 8.25
C ALA A 98 -14.27 -2.11 8.46
N ALA A 99 -13.53 -2.39 7.38
CA ALA A 99 -12.21 -3.00 7.44
C ALA A 99 -11.18 -2.10 8.15
N THR A 100 -11.27 -0.78 7.95
CA THR A 100 -10.42 0.20 8.64
C THR A 100 -10.67 0.17 10.15
N ILE A 101 -11.95 0.16 10.57
CA ILE A 101 -12.32 0.09 11.99
C ILE A 101 -11.87 -1.24 12.60
N ALA A 102 -12.06 -2.36 11.88
CA ALA A 102 -11.64 -3.68 12.34
C ALA A 102 -10.11 -3.75 12.54
N ALA A 103 -9.34 -3.26 11.57
CA ALA A 103 -7.88 -3.22 11.65
C ALA A 103 -7.39 -2.32 12.79
N LEU A 104 -8.01 -1.14 12.99
CA LEU A 104 -7.69 -0.27 14.13
C LEU A 104 -7.97 -0.94 15.48
N ARG A 105 -9.07 -1.70 15.57
CA ARG A 105 -9.40 -2.46 16.79
C ARG A 105 -8.35 -3.54 17.07
N LEU A 106 -7.93 -4.29 16.05
CA LEU A 106 -6.90 -5.33 16.18
C LEU A 106 -5.57 -4.73 16.62
N ILE A 107 -5.13 -3.65 15.96
CA ILE A 107 -3.92 -2.88 16.35
C ILE A 107 -4.01 -2.44 17.82
N ALA A 108 -5.15 -1.90 18.25
CA ALA A 108 -5.31 -1.41 19.62
C ALA A 108 -5.34 -2.52 20.69
N LEU A 109 -5.78 -3.73 20.32
CA LEU A 109 -5.76 -4.90 21.21
C LEU A 109 -4.35 -5.50 21.28
N ASP A 110 -3.70 -5.64 20.13
CA ASP A 110 -2.36 -6.21 20.04
C ASP A 110 -1.31 -5.27 20.64
N SER A 111 -1.49 -3.94 20.49
CA SER A 111 -0.62 -2.95 21.12
C SER A 111 -0.64 -2.99 22.64
N LYS A 112 -1.74 -3.44 23.27
CA LYS A 112 -1.86 -3.53 24.73
C LYS A 112 -1.11 -4.72 25.31
N THR A 113 -1.02 -5.80 24.54
CA THR A 113 -0.30 -7.02 24.93
C THR A 113 1.17 -6.95 24.52
N TYR A 114 1.51 -6.01 23.63
CA TYR A 114 2.87 -5.84 23.13
C TYR A 114 3.80 -5.24 24.18
N HIS A 115 4.82 -6.00 24.55
CA HIS A 115 6.00 -5.52 25.28
C HIS A 115 7.15 -5.54 24.27
N VAL A 116 7.72 -4.36 23.98
CA VAL A 116 8.79 -4.16 22.96
C VAL A 116 10.00 -5.07 23.24
N PHE A 117 10.20 -5.40 24.50
CA PHE A 117 11.11 -6.40 25.01
C PHE A 117 10.37 -7.11 26.15
N ALA A 118 9.94 -8.34 25.93
CA ALA A 118 9.51 -9.18 27.04
C ALA A 118 10.77 -9.45 27.89
N ASP A 119 10.85 -8.81 29.04
CA ASP A 119 11.94 -8.86 30.04
C ASP A 119 13.35 -8.51 29.53
N LEU A 120 13.84 -7.39 30.06
CA LEU A 120 15.26 -7.16 30.36
C LEU A 120 15.34 -6.75 31.83
#